data_AF-A0AAV0WEF1-F1
#
_entry.id   AF-A0AAV0WEF1-F1
#
_cell.length_a   1.000
_cell.length_b   1.000
_cell.length_c   1.000
_cell.angle_alpha   90.00
_cell.angle_beta   90.00
_cell.angle_gamma   90.00
#
_symmetry.space_group_name_H-M   'P 1'
#
loop_
_entity.id
_entity.type
_entity.pdbx_description
1 polymer ?
#
loop_
_entity_poly.entity_id
_entity_poly.type
_entity_poly.pdbx_seq_one_letter_code
_entity_poly.pdbx_strand_id
1 'polypeptide(L)'
;MNIVKTKARNKMGTKLLDSILTIKSGLRRRNTCCLKYKFPPDVLKKIGTLQTYNSISNPNLVTSTMYAPSTSIGNNDIEYQEEDPDDTDELWI
;
A
#
# COMPACT_ATOMS: atom_id res chain seq x y z
N MET A 1 8.71 18.37 3.33
CA MET A 1 8.45 17.35 2.27
C MET A 1 9.60 16.37 2.08
N ASN A 2 10.79 16.61 2.65
CA ASN A 2 11.97 15.76 2.40
C ASN A 2 11.76 14.30 2.81
N ILE A 3 11.06 14.06 3.93
CA ILE A 3 10.76 12.71 4.44
C ILE A 3 10.03 11.86 3.39
N VAL A 4 9.04 12.41 2.68
CA VAL A 4 8.20 11.69 1.72
C VAL A 4 8.73 11.70 0.27
N LYS A 5 9.76 12.51 -0.01
CA LYS A 5 10.37 12.60 -1.36
C LYS A 5 11.65 11.77 -1.48
N THR A 6 12.47 11.71 -0.43
CA THR A 6 13.85 11.20 -0.55
C THR A 6 14.07 9.84 0.10
N LYS A 7 13.36 9.51 1.19
CA LYS A 7 13.50 8.21 1.86
C LYS A 7 12.70 7.16 1.11
N ALA A 8 13.35 6.12 0.59
CA ALA A 8 12.72 5.05 -0.19
C ALA A 8 11.49 4.43 0.52
N ARG A 9 11.60 4.16 1.83
CA ARG A 9 10.49 3.62 2.65
C ARG A 9 9.27 4.54 2.77
N ASN A 10 9.45 5.85 2.59
CA ASN A 10 8.38 6.85 2.71
C ASN A 10 8.06 7.51 1.37
N LYS A 11 8.67 7.03 0.28
CA LYS A 11 8.58 7.67 -1.03
C LYS A 11 7.18 7.46 -1.59
N MET A 12 6.46 8.56 -1.75
CA MET A 12 5.12 8.54 -2.30
C MET A 12 5.14 8.82 -3.80
N GLY A 13 4.21 8.23 -4.56
CA GLY A 13 4.02 8.55 -5.97
C GLY A 13 3.71 10.04 -6.17
N THR A 14 4.24 10.64 -7.22
CA THR A 14 4.14 12.09 -7.49
C THR A 14 2.70 12.57 -7.56
N LYS A 15 1.81 11.82 -8.23
CA LYS A 15 0.38 12.13 -8.35
C LYS A 15 -0.35 12.15 -7.00
N LEU A 16 -0.05 11.18 -6.14
CA LEU A 16 -0.65 11.10 -4.80
C LEU A 16 -0.13 12.23 -3.91
N LEU A 17 1.18 12.48 -3.97
CA LEU A 17 1.82 13.56 -3.22
C LEU A 17 1.23 14.93 -3.59
N ASP A 18 1.05 15.19 -4.88
CA ASP A 18 0.48 16.44 -5.38
C ASP A 18 -0.98 16.63 -4.95
N SER A 19 -1.77 15.56 -4.98
CA SER A 19 -3.15 15.56 -4.49
C SER A 19 -3.21 15.92 -3.00
N ILE A 20 -2.35 15.32 -2.16
CA ILE A 20 -2.29 15.62 -0.71
C ILE A 20 -1.85 17.07 -0.46
N LEU A 21 -0.86 17.56 -1.19
CA LEU A 21 -0.41 18.95 -1.08
C LEU A 21 -1.51 19.95 -1.47
N THR A 22 -2.25 19.63 -2.52
CA THR A 22 -3.37 20.44 -3.01
C THR A 22 -4.46 20.53 -1.94
N ILE A 23 -4.84 19.39 -1.35
CA ILE A 23 -5.81 19.35 -0.25
C ILE A 23 -5.29 20.17 0.94
N LYS A 24 -4.06 19.91 1.40
CA LYS A 24 -3.47 20.61 2.55
C LYS A 24 -3.39 22.12 2.34
N SER A 25 -2.97 22.57 1.16
CA SER A 25 -2.87 23.99 0.83
C SER A 25 -4.25 24.64 0.73
N GLY A 26 -5.25 23.95 0.17
CA GLY A 26 -6.65 24.39 0.14
C GLY A 26 -7.23 24.59 1.54
N LEU A 27 -7.02 23.63 2.44
CA LEU A 27 -7.47 23.73 3.84
C LEU A 27 -6.75 24.86 4.59
N ARG A 28 -5.44 25.03 4.35
CA ARG A 28 -4.65 26.11 4.95
C ARG A 28 -5.16 27.50 4.54
N ARG A 29 -5.55 27.70 3.27
CA ARG A 29 -6.12 28.98 2.80
C ARG A 29 -7.43 29.34 3.50
N ARG A 30 -8.21 28.33 3.88
CA ARG A 30 -9.47 28.50 4.61
C ARG A 30 -9.28 28.58 6.13
N ASN A 31 -8.04 28.56 6.63
CA ASN A 31 -7.69 28.49 8.05
C ASN A 31 -8.38 27.32 8.80
N THR A 32 -8.72 26.24 8.09
CA THR A 32 -9.35 25.04 8.66
C THR A 32 -8.32 23.93 8.83
N CYS A 33 -8.29 23.32 10.03
CA CYS A 33 -7.42 22.16 10.30
C CYS A 33 -8.07 20.86 9.81
N CYS A 34 -7.27 19.93 9.30
CA CYS A 34 -7.72 18.61 8.82
C CYS A 34 -8.52 17.82 9.86
N LEU A 35 -8.24 18.02 11.16
CA LEU A 35 -8.93 17.34 12.26
C LEU A 35 -10.37 17.84 12.49
N LYS A 36 -10.64 19.10 12.10
CA LYS A 36 -11.94 19.74 12.28
C LYS A 36 -12.78 19.77 11.00
N TYR A 37 -12.14 19.56 9.86
CA TYR A 37 -12.79 19.60 8.56
C TYR A 37 -13.62 18.32 8.35
N LYS A 38 -14.94 18.47 8.23
CA LYS A 38 -15.83 17.37 7.84
C LYS A 38 -16.02 17.38 6.33
N PHE A 39 -15.77 16.24 5.70
CA PHE A 39 -16.04 16.07 4.27
C PHE A 39 -17.55 16.01 4.01
N PRO A 40 -18.02 16.54 2.87
CA PRO A 40 -19.42 16.39 2.46
C PRO A 40 -19.81 14.91 2.35
N PRO A 41 -21.03 14.53 2.77
CA PRO A 41 -21.48 13.14 2.78
C PRO A 41 -21.48 12.52 1.39
N ASP A 42 -21.73 13.31 0.35
CA ASP A 42 -21.75 12.82 -1.04
C ASP A 42 -20.37 12.39 -1.51
N VAL A 43 -19.30 13.08 -1.06
CA VAL A 43 -17.91 12.70 -1.36
C VAL A 43 -17.56 11.41 -0.63
N LEU A 44 -17.97 11.27 0.64
CA LEU A 44 -17.74 10.05 1.42
C LEU A 44 -18.43 8.84 0.81
N LYS A 45 -19.68 9.01 0.34
CA LYS A 45 -20.42 7.95 -0.38
C LYS A 45 -19.68 7.52 -1.66
N LYS A 46 -19.14 8.45 -2.44
CA LYS A 46 -18.39 8.15 -3.68
C LYS A 46 -17.07 7.41 -3.44
N ILE A 47 -16.43 7.66 -2.30
CA ILE A 47 -15.22 6.94 -1.88
C ILE A 47 -15.57 5.56 -1.36
N GLY A 48 -16.59 5.46 -0.50
CA GLY A 48 -17.04 4.19 0.08
C GLY A 48 -17.64 3.21 -0.92
N THR A 49 -18.27 3.71 -1.98
CA THR A 49 -18.84 2.88 -3.08
C THR A 49 -17.81 2.50 -4.15
N LEU A 50 -16.53 2.83 -3.97
CA LEU A 50 -15.42 2.60 -4.90
C LEU A 50 -15.60 3.17 -6.33
N GLN A 51 -16.68 3.89 -6.60
CA GLN A 51 -17.02 4.45 -7.92
C GLN A 51 -15.89 5.34 -8.47
N THR A 52 -15.22 6.07 -7.60
CA THR A 52 -14.12 6.98 -7.96
C THR A 52 -12.84 6.23 -8.40
N TYR A 53 -12.66 4.98 -7.98
CA TYR A 53 -11.47 4.19 -8.30
C TYR A 53 -11.65 3.32 -9.54
N ASN A 54 -12.90 3.00 -9.90
CA ASN A 54 -13.24 2.14 -11.04
C ASN A 54 -13.10 2.82 -12.42
N SER A 55 -12.79 4.11 -12.47
CA SER A 55 -12.63 4.87 -13.72
C SER A 55 -11.31 4.61 -14.45
N ILE A 56 -10.51 3.64 -14.01
CA ILE A 56 -9.26 3.22 -14.66
C ILE A 56 -9.40 1.75 -15.09
N SER A 57 -10.41 1.43 -15.89
CA SER A 57 -10.37 0.27 -16.77
C SER A 57 -9.96 0.74 -18.17
N ASN A 58 -8.67 0.72 -18.46
CA ASN A 58 -8.26 0.51 -19.84
C ASN A 58 -8.70 -0.93 -20.20
N PRO A 59 -9.44 -1.17 -21.29
CA PRO A 59 -10.11 -2.45 -21.56
C PRO A 59 -9.19 -3.61 -21.98
N ASN A 60 -7.90 -3.57 -21.66
CA ASN A 60 -6.96 -4.63 -22.00
C ASN A 60 -5.99 -4.87 -20.84
N LEU A 61 -6.38 -5.68 -19.84
CA LEU A 61 -5.50 -6.63 -19.13
C LEU A 61 -6.32 -7.38 -18.05
N VAL A 62 -6.82 -8.55 -18.51
CA VAL A 62 -6.94 -9.86 -17.85
C VAL A 62 -7.42 -9.94 -16.39
N THR A 63 -8.58 -10.59 -16.27
CA THR A 63 -9.09 -11.41 -15.16
C THR A 63 -8.12 -11.59 -13.98
N SER A 64 -8.36 -10.86 -12.90
CA SER A 64 -7.93 -11.29 -11.56
C SER A 64 -9.17 -11.56 -10.73
N THR A 65 -9.27 -12.83 -10.36
CA THR A 65 -10.22 -13.46 -9.45
C THR A 65 -10.58 -12.59 -8.26
N MET A 66 -11.89 -12.51 -7.98
CA MET A 66 -12.44 -11.86 -6.80
C MET A 66 -11.84 -12.45 -5.53
N TYR A 67 -11.14 -11.63 -4.74
CA TYR A 67 -10.74 -12.00 -3.39
C TYR A 67 -11.98 -12.04 -2.50
N ALA A 68 -12.45 -13.25 -2.19
CA ALA A 68 -13.30 -13.50 -1.04
C ALA A 68 -12.47 -13.43 0.25
N PRO A 69 -13.01 -12.92 1.37
CA PRO A 69 -12.30 -12.97 2.65
C PRO A 69 -12.51 -14.35 3.28
N SER A 70 -11.43 -15.13 3.37
CA SER A 70 -11.44 -16.38 4.14
C SER A 70 -10.49 -16.24 5.31
N THR A 71 -11.06 -16.01 6.49
CA THR A 71 -10.40 -16.27 7.78
C THR A 71 -10.40 -17.78 8.02
N SER A 72 -9.22 -18.40 8.11
CA SER A 72 -9.07 -19.71 8.73
C SER A 72 -7.83 -19.74 9.60
N ILE A 73 -8.08 -20.16 10.84
CA ILE A 73 -7.17 -20.45 11.95
C ILE A 73 -6.00 -21.30 11.46
N GLY A 74 -4.77 -20.84 11.70
CA GLY A 74 -3.55 -21.56 11.39
C GLY A 74 -3.13 -22.46 12.56
N ASN A 75 -2.92 -23.73 12.26
CA ASN A 75 -1.92 -24.57 12.89
C ASN A 75 -1.41 -25.53 11.80
N ASN A 76 -0.07 -25.64 11.70
CA ASN A 76 0.72 -26.85 11.46
C ASN A 76 2.10 -26.44 10.92
N ASP A 77 3.06 -26.39 11.84
CA ASP A 77 4.34 -27.09 11.82
C ASP A 77 5.19 -27.00 10.54
N ILE A 78 6.28 -26.25 10.62
CA ILE A 78 7.44 -26.41 9.74
C ILE A 78 8.62 -26.79 10.63
N GLU A 79 8.97 -28.07 10.57
CA GLU A 79 10.19 -28.68 11.10
C GLU A 79 11.41 -28.12 10.36
N TYR A 80 12.35 -27.53 11.09
CA TYR A 80 13.66 -27.15 10.56
C TYR A 80 14.60 -28.33 10.73
N GLN A 81 15.17 -28.82 9.63
CA GLN A 81 16.28 -29.77 9.64
C GLN A 81 17.52 -29.01 9.12
N GLU A 82 18.45 -28.69 10.03
CA GLU A 82 19.80 -28.19 9.70
C GLU A 82 20.71 -29.40 9.47
N GLU A 83 21.15 -29.58 8.22
CA GLU A 83 22.26 -30.47 7.87
C GLU A 83 23.26 -29.58 7.12
N ASP A 84 24.39 -29.26 7.76
CA ASP A 84 25.55 -28.59 7.14
C ASP A 84 26.59 -29.66 6.78
N PRO A 85 26.81 -30.00 5.50
CA PRO A 85 27.87 -30.89 5.10
C PRO A 85 28.86 -30.14 4.21
N ASP A 86 29.80 -29.40 4.80
CA ASP A 86 30.99 -28.96 4.03
C ASP A 86 32.26 -28.83 4.88
N ASP A 87 32.43 -29.71 5.88
CA ASP A 87 33.74 -30.12 6.38
C ASP A 87 34.04 -31.52 5.82
N THR A 88 34.63 -31.59 4.62
CA THR A 88 35.41 -32.77 4.19
C THR A 88 36.66 -32.34 3.41
N ASP A 89 37.75 -32.35 4.16
CA ASP A 89 39.16 -32.52 3.82
C ASP A 89 39.48 -33.12 2.43
N GLU A 90 40.18 -32.35 1.59
CA GLU A 90 41.08 -32.90 0.56
C GLU A 90 42.48 -32.30 0.70
N LEU A 91 43.29 -32.98 1.52
CA LEU A 91 44.75 -33.10 1.35
C LEU A 91 45.04 -33.79 0.02
N TRP A 92 45.68 -33.17 -0.98
CA TRP A 92 46.60 -33.88 -1.92
C TRP A 92 47.56 -32.91 -2.63
N ILE A 93 48.83 -33.02 -2.24
CA ILE A 93 50.11 -32.82 -2.98
C ILE A 93 50.57 -31.38 -3.22
#